data_AF-A0A959LJG5-F1
#
_entry.id   AF-A0A959LJG5-F1
#
_cell.length_a   1.000
_cell.length_b   1.000
_cell.length_c   1.000
_cell.angle_alpha   90.00
_cell.angle_beta   90.00
_cell.angle_gamma   90.00
#
_symmetry.space_group_name_H-M   'P 1'
#
loop_
_entity.id
_entity.type
_entity.pdbx_description
1 polymer ?
#
loop_
_entity_poly.entity_id
_entity_poly.type
_entity_poly.pdbx_seq_one_letter_code
_entity_poly.pdbx_strand_id
1 'polypeptide(L)'
;MVTVSLDVAAQQQNKDRYRDKADDPVSKLPYYKKLRWADGLYREGSYFNAVDYYLQLKAEQPRNPYLAYQLAECYWMTRDYKPAAHYYGEVYNMASKLYPESKYKQAMALKQAGDYEAATEAFNKFISDNPKTQKVLKKKSLKEIEGCEMATNSMMDPEAVTVKNAGPNVNSAYTESAPYPLGDSALLFSTMRQNDLVEVDKKKRESYMSHFMVAKKQKYTNEVDSFEWPLKFKDGDFNSDKVHIGNGTYSPGGDLFFFTKCSEGDSMSVECKIYMSKFEKSGWSDAELLGEGINDGGSNTNPCVAKVG
;
A
#
# COMPACT_ATOMS: atom_id res chain seq x y z
N MET A 1 24.57 -7.46 21.39
CA MET A 1 24.97 -6.15 21.94
C MET A 1 25.12 -5.15 20.78
N VAL A 2 24.01 -4.83 20.11
CA VAL A 2 23.95 -3.96 18.92
C VAL A 2 22.72 -3.06 19.10
N THR A 3 22.73 -2.16 20.08
CA THR A 3 21.47 -1.53 20.54
C THR A 3 21.57 -0.03 20.84
N VAL A 4 22.60 0.68 20.38
CA VAL A 4 22.64 2.15 20.53
C VAL A 4 23.17 2.88 19.29
N SER A 5 24.03 2.24 18.50
CA SER A 5 24.69 2.90 17.34
C SER A 5 23.81 3.05 16.10
N LEU A 6 22.83 2.17 15.89
CA LEU A 6 21.91 2.22 14.73
C LEU A 6 20.88 3.37 14.85
N ASP A 7 20.41 3.68 16.06
CA ASP A 7 19.44 4.76 16.28
C ASP A 7 20.05 6.15 16.04
N VAL A 8 21.30 6.35 16.46
CA VAL A 8 22.01 7.62 16.20
C VAL A 8 22.29 7.78 14.72
N ALA A 9 22.68 6.72 14.01
CA ALA A 9 22.94 6.77 12.57
C ALA A 9 21.66 7.00 11.74
N ALA A 10 20.52 6.41 12.12
CA ALA A 10 19.23 6.65 11.48
C ALA A 10 18.67 8.06 11.77
N GLN A 11 18.89 8.58 12.99
CA GLN A 11 18.54 9.96 13.35
C GLN A 11 19.46 10.98 12.65
N GLN A 12 20.74 10.65 12.45
CA GLN A 12 21.71 11.48 11.74
C GLN A 12 21.44 11.47 10.21
N GLN A 13 21.17 10.31 9.62
CA GLN A 13 20.77 10.20 8.21
C GLN A 13 19.45 10.92 7.92
N ASN A 14 18.49 10.88 8.84
CA ASN A 14 17.29 11.71 8.73
C ASN A 14 17.67 13.20 8.82
N LYS A 15 18.44 13.63 9.82
CA LYS A 15 18.90 15.03 9.94
C LYS A 15 19.59 15.56 8.69
N ASP A 16 20.45 14.76 8.05
CA ASP A 16 21.21 15.16 6.87
C ASP A 16 20.36 15.15 5.59
N ARG A 17 19.30 14.34 5.52
CA ARG A 17 18.32 14.34 4.41
C ARG A 17 17.44 15.60 4.39
N TYR A 18 17.27 16.27 5.52
CA TYR A 18 16.33 17.39 5.70
C TYR A 18 17.00 18.76 5.87
N ARG A 19 18.32 18.86 5.77
CA ARG A 19 19.06 20.09 6.10
C ARG A 19 19.19 21.09 4.95
N ASP A 20 19.11 20.62 3.69
CA ASP A 20 19.40 21.43 2.49
C ASP A 20 18.35 21.26 1.38
N LYS A 21 17.08 21.61 1.64
CA LYS A 21 16.17 21.98 0.55
C LYS A 21 16.10 23.50 0.49
N ALA A 22 16.87 24.09 -0.42
CA ALA A 22 16.75 25.51 -0.79
C ALA A 22 15.30 25.90 -1.20
N ASP A 23 14.48 24.89 -1.52
CA ASP A 23 13.08 24.99 -1.95
C ASP A 23 12.07 24.41 -0.94
N ASP A 24 12.37 24.36 0.37
CA ASP A 24 11.32 24.00 1.36
C ASP A 24 10.21 25.08 1.36
N PRO A 25 9.01 24.75 0.85
CA PRO A 25 7.94 25.72 0.63
C PRO A 25 7.37 26.28 1.92
N VAL A 26 7.64 25.62 3.06
CA VAL A 26 7.12 26.03 4.37
C VAL A 26 8.19 26.50 5.35
N SER A 27 9.47 26.46 4.98
CA SER A 27 10.60 26.85 5.85
C SER A 27 10.42 28.21 6.53
N LYS A 28 9.90 29.21 5.81
CA LYS A 28 9.64 30.58 6.30
C LYS A 28 8.21 30.81 6.83
N LEU A 29 7.36 29.79 6.81
CA LEU A 29 5.97 29.93 7.25
C LEU A 29 5.85 29.84 8.78
N PRO A 30 4.89 30.55 9.40
CA PRO A 30 4.59 30.38 10.81
C PRO A 30 4.04 28.97 11.10
N TYR A 31 4.24 28.49 12.33
CA TYR A 31 3.86 27.15 12.78
C TYR A 31 2.48 26.68 12.31
N TYR A 32 1.44 27.51 12.48
CA TYR A 32 0.07 27.14 12.11
C TYR A 32 -0.13 26.94 10.59
N LYS A 33 0.66 27.62 9.75
CA LYS A 33 0.64 27.42 8.29
C LYS A 33 1.41 26.16 7.90
N LYS A 34 2.55 25.88 8.55
CA LYS A 34 3.29 24.62 8.39
C LYS A 34 2.43 23.42 8.78
N LEU A 35 1.73 23.51 9.92
CA LEU A 35 0.79 22.49 10.36
C LEU A 35 -0.34 22.27 9.37
N ARG A 36 -0.98 23.36 8.91
CA ARG A 36 -2.05 23.27 7.89
C ARG A 36 -1.56 22.61 6.60
N TRP A 37 -0.30 22.84 6.21
CA TRP A 37 0.33 22.22 5.05
C TRP A 37 0.53 20.71 5.26
N ALA A 38 1.11 20.30 6.38
CA ALA A 38 1.28 18.89 6.73
C ALA A 38 -0.07 18.15 6.80
N ASP A 39 -1.07 18.74 7.46
CA ASP A 39 -2.43 18.20 7.52
C ASP A 39 -3.09 18.14 6.13
N GLY A 40 -2.78 19.09 5.25
CA GLY A 40 -3.23 19.11 3.86
C GLY A 40 -2.72 17.91 3.08
N LEU A 41 -1.40 17.70 3.11
CA LEU A 41 -0.76 16.54 2.50
C LEU A 41 -1.28 15.22 3.06
N TYR A 42 -1.50 15.15 4.37
CA TYR A 42 -2.11 13.97 5.00
C TYR A 42 -3.53 13.70 4.47
N ARG A 43 -4.38 14.74 4.39
CA ARG A 43 -5.75 14.61 3.85
C ARG A 43 -5.78 14.22 2.38
N GLU A 44 -4.78 14.65 1.62
CA GLU A 44 -4.60 14.30 0.20
C GLU A 44 -4.00 12.89 0.01
N GLY A 45 -3.64 12.19 1.09
CA GLY A 45 -3.01 10.88 1.03
C GLY A 45 -1.52 10.90 0.69
N SER A 46 -0.91 12.10 0.65
CA SER A 46 0.52 12.31 0.38
C SER A 46 1.36 12.05 1.64
N TYR A 47 1.26 10.84 2.20
CA TYR A 47 1.83 10.49 3.50
C TYR A 47 3.35 10.62 3.56
N PHE A 48 4.06 10.22 2.50
CA PHE A 48 5.52 10.39 2.43
C PHE A 48 5.94 11.85 2.56
N ASN A 49 5.25 12.76 1.88
CA ASN A 49 5.53 14.19 1.97
C ASN A 49 5.09 14.76 3.33
N ALA A 50 3.96 14.28 3.87
CA ALA A 50 3.48 14.71 5.18
C ALA A 50 4.47 14.39 6.31
N VAL A 51 5.15 13.23 6.26
CA VAL A 51 6.18 12.84 7.24
C VAL A 51 7.25 13.93 7.38
N ASP A 52 7.78 14.43 6.26
CA ASP A 52 8.84 15.45 6.26
C ASP A 52 8.43 16.67 7.11
N TYR A 53 7.23 17.19 6.88
CA TYR A 53 6.74 18.39 7.57
C TYR A 53 6.32 18.11 9.02
N TYR A 54 5.74 16.93 9.31
CA TYR A 54 5.45 16.55 10.69
C TYR A 54 6.71 16.34 11.53
N LEU A 55 7.81 15.84 10.94
CA LEU A 55 9.11 15.74 11.62
C LEU A 55 9.65 17.13 11.97
N GLN A 56 9.57 18.11 11.06
CA GLN A 56 9.94 19.50 11.34
C GLN A 56 9.10 20.08 12.49
N LEU A 57 7.77 19.92 12.42
CA LEU A 57 6.85 20.41 13.45
C LEU A 57 7.10 19.73 14.80
N LYS A 58 7.41 18.43 14.83
CA LYS A 58 7.75 17.70 16.05
C LYS A 58 9.09 18.17 16.63
N ALA A 59 10.06 18.58 15.80
CA ALA A 59 11.29 19.18 16.29
C ALA A 59 11.02 20.53 17.00
N GLU A 60 10.07 21.32 16.51
CA GLU A 60 9.60 22.55 17.17
C GLU A 60 8.78 22.27 18.45
N GLN A 61 7.99 21.18 18.47
CA GLN A 61 7.16 20.78 19.62
C GLN A 61 7.31 19.28 19.97
N PRO A 62 8.40 18.86 20.64
CA PRO A 62 8.72 17.45 20.83
C PRO A 62 7.69 16.64 21.62
N ARG A 63 6.99 17.32 22.55
CA ARG A 63 5.99 16.73 23.47
C ARG A 63 4.54 16.88 22.97
N ASN A 64 4.33 17.19 21.69
CA ASN A 64 2.98 17.31 21.14
C ASN A 64 2.46 15.92 20.71
N PRO A 65 1.45 15.35 21.39
CA PRO A 65 0.95 14.00 21.08
C PRO A 65 0.22 13.95 19.74
N TYR A 66 -0.34 15.06 19.25
CA TYR A 66 -0.98 15.10 17.93
C TYR A 66 0.05 14.87 16.82
N LEU A 67 1.20 15.53 16.87
CA LEU A 67 2.24 15.38 15.84
C LEU A 67 2.84 13.97 15.84
N ALA A 68 3.06 13.39 17.03
CA ALA A 68 3.49 12.00 17.14
C ALA A 68 2.44 11.03 16.56
N TYR A 69 1.15 11.28 16.82
CA TYR A 69 0.08 10.46 16.25
C TYR A 69 0.02 10.58 14.72
N GLN A 70 0.09 11.79 14.17
CA GLN A 70 0.11 12.00 12.72
C GLN A 70 1.31 11.33 12.05
N LEU A 71 2.50 11.39 12.66
CA LEU A 71 3.67 10.64 12.17
C LEU A 71 3.39 9.14 12.18
N ALA A 72 2.84 8.60 13.26
CA ALA A 72 2.52 7.18 13.37
C ALA A 72 1.51 6.73 12.30
N GLU A 73 0.46 7.53 12.04
CA GLU A 73 -0.50 7.28 10.97
C GLU A 73 0.18 7.34 9.59
N CYS A 74 1.02 8.34 9.32
CA CYS A 74 1.73 8.43 8.04
C CYS A 74 2.61 7.21 7.80
N TYR A 75 3.45 6.83 8.78
CA TYR A 75 4.31 5.66 8.67
C TYR A 75 3.52 4.36 8.53
N TRP A 76 2.38 4.25 9.21
CA TRP A 76 1.46 3.12 9.02
C TRP A 76 0.93 3.05 7.59
N MET A 77 0.48 4.18 7.04
CA MET A 77 -0.05 4.25 5.67
C MET A 77 1.03 4.00 4.60
N THR A 78 2.28 4.36 4.87
CA THR A 78 3.43 4.05 4.00
C THR A 78 4.05 2.68 4.26
N ARG A 79 3.46 1.86 5.14
CA ARG A 79 3.91 0.51 5.53
C ARG A 79 5.31 0.45 6.15
N ASP A 80 5.78 1.57 6.69
CA ASP A 80 7.02 1.62 7.46
C ASP A 80 6.70 1.40 8.94
N TYR A 81 6.53 0.13 9.30
CA TYR A 81 5.89 -0.24 10.57
C TYR A 81 6.77 -0.01 11.80
N LYS A 82 8.10 -0.03 11.66
CA LYS A 82 9.03 0.21 12.78
C LYS A 82 8.90 1.64 13.36
N PRO A 83 9.02 2.72 12.56
CA PRO A 83 8.77 4.07 13.06
C PRO A 83 7.30 4.27 13.46
N ALA A 84 6.34 3.64 12.78
CA ALA A 84 4.94 3.70 13.21
C ALA A 84 4.77 3.19 14.65
N ALA A 85 5.33 2.01 14.96
CA ALA A 85 5.31 1.44 16.32
C ALA A 85 5.98 2.36 17.35
N HIS A 86 7.12 2.96 17.00
CA HIS A 86 7.80 3.92 17.86
C HIS A 86 6.90 5.11 18.21
N TYR A 87 6.34 5.81 17.22
CA TYR A 87 5.52 7.00 17.45
C TYR A 87 4.18 6.69 18.13
N TYR A 88 3.53 5.56 17.82
CA TYR A 88 2.34 5.14 18.59
C TYR A 88 2.68 4.89 20.07
N GLY A 89 3.85 4.30 20.35
CA GLY A 89 4.35 4.13 21.71
C GLY A 89 4.59 5.46 22.41
N GLU A 90 5.18 6.44 21.72
CA GLU A 90 5.36 7.80 22.26
C GLU A 90 4.01 8.45 22.60
N VAL A 91 3.02 8.38 21.69
CA VAL A 91 1.68 8.92 21.93
C VAL A 91 1.05 8.29 23.16
N TYR A 92 1.13 6.96 23.28
CA TYR A 92 0.60 6.25 24.43
C TYR A 92 1.26 6.72 25.73
N ASN A 93 2.59 6.87 25.75
CA ASN A 93 3.32 7.32 26.93
C ASN A 93 2.98 8.76 27.34
N MET A 94 2.74 9.66 26.38
CA MET A 94 2.41 11.06 26.65
C MET A 94 0.92 11.29 26.97
N ALA A 95 0.03 10.56 26.30
CA ALA A 95 -1.38 10.92 26.21
C ALA A 95 -2.33 9.71 26.09
N SER A 96 -2.06 8.61 26.80
CA SER A 96 -2.88 7.38 26.80
C SER A 96 -4.37 7.58 27.04
N LYS A 97 -4.77 8.60 27.83
CA LYS A 97 -6.20 8.91 28.06
C LYS A 97 -6.87 9.58 26.85
N LEU A 98 -6.11 10.37 26.09
CA LEU A 98 -6.59 11.07 24.90
C LEU A 98 -6.57 10.16 23.67
N TYR A 99 -5.59 9.27 23.59
CA TYR A 99 -5.40 8.30 22.51
C TYR A 99 -5.33 6.87 23.07
N PRO A 100 -6.38 6.35 23.70
CA PRO A 100 -6.36 5.01 24.29
C PRO A 100 -6.04 3.91 23.26
N GLU A 101 -6.42 4.11 21.99
CA GLU A 101 -6.17 3.18 20.90
C GLU A 101 -4.72 3.16 20.40
N SER A 102 -3.90 4.15 20.77
CA SER A 102 -2.50 4.22 20.34
C SER A 102 -1.70 2.97 20.72
N LYS A 103 -1.98 2.36 21.88
CA LYS A 103 -1.32 1.10 22.28
C LYS A 103 -1.71 -0.09 21.41
N TYR A 104 -2.97 -0.17 21.01
CA TYR A 104 -3.44 -1.18 20.05
C TYR A 104 -2.78 -0.97 18.68
N LYS A 105 -2.71 0.28 18.21
CA LYS A 105 -2.04 0.61 16.94
C LYS A 105 -0.53 0.34 16.99
N GLN A 106 0.13 0.59 18.12
CA GLN A 106 1.52 0.19 18.35
C GLN A 106 1.68 -1.33 18.19
N ALA A 107 0.82 -2.11 18.83
CA ALA A 107 0.87 -3.57 18.77
C ALA A 107 0.67 -4.10 17.35
N MET A 108 -0.27 -3.51 16.58
CA MET A 108 -0.44 -3.81 15.15
C MET A 108 0.83 -3.50 14.35
N ALA A 109 1.46 -2.34 14.57
CA ALA A 109 2.68 -1.96 13.88
C ALA A 109 3.86 -2.89 14.23
N LEU A 110 4.01 -3.30 15.50
CA LEU A 110 5.01 -4.28 15.92
C LEU A 110 4.78 -5.63 15.24
N LYS A 111 3.54 -6.11 15.19
CA LYS A 111 3.18 -7.35 14.49
C LYS A 111 3.55 -7.28 13.00
N GLN A 112 3.21 -6.19 12.32
CA GLN A 112 3.53 -6.02 10.90
C GLN A 112 5.05 -5.85 10.64
N ALA A 113 5.81 -5.41 11.65
CA ALA A 113 7.27 -5.38 11.60
C ALA A 113 7.92 -6.74 11.91
N GLY A 114 7.13 -7.77 12.23
CA GLY A 114 7.60 -9.11 12.60
C GLY A 114 8.04 -9.25 14.06
N ASP A 115 7.83 -8.23 14.89
CA ASP A 115 8.15 -8.28 16.32
C ASP A 115 6.95 -8.79 17.12
N TYR A 116 6.70 -10.10 16.99
CA TYR A 116 5.51 -10.76 17.53
C TYR A 116 5.48 -10.79 19.07
N GLU A 117 6.65 -10.86 19.71
CA GLU A 117 6.78 -10.83 21.16
C GLU A 117 6.37 -9.46 21.71
N ALA A 118 6.98 -8.38 21.22
CA ALA A 118 6.62 -7.03 21.64
C ALA A 118 5.18 -6.66 21.25
N ALA A 119 4.68 -7.17 20.12
CA ALA A 119 3.27 -7.00 19.73
C ALA A 119 2.32 -7.64 20.75
N THR A 120 2.59 -8.87 21.16
CA THR A 120 1.79 -9.61 22.16
C THR A 120 1.77 -8.88 23.50
N GLU A 121 2.92 -8.39 23.98
CA GLU A 121 3.00 -7.57 25.18
C GLU A 121 2.17 -6.30 25.05
N ALA A 122 2.26 -5.61 23.91
CA ALA A 122 1.54 -4.37 23.69
C ALA A 122 0.01 -4.58 23.61
N PHE A 123 -0.46 -5.66 22.99
CA PHE A 123 -1.89 -6.03 22.98
C PHE A 123 -2.39 -6.34 24.39
N ASN A 124 -1.65 -7.14 25.16
CA ASN A 124 -1.99 -7.46 26.54
C ASN A 124 -2.05 -6.21 27.42
N LYS A 125 -1.10 -5.29 27.25
CA LYS A 125 -1.09 -4.01 27.94
C LYS A 125 -2.32 -3.17 27.59
N PHE A 126 -2.67 -3.07 26.30
CA PHE A 126 -3.86 -2.37 25.85
C PHE A 126 -5.15 -2.94 26.48
N ILE A 127 -5.28 -4.27 26.54
CA ILE A 127 -6.42 -4.95 27.17
C ILE A 127 -6.50 -4.61 28.66
N SER A 128 -5.37 -4.69 29.36
CA SER A 128 -5.25 -4.44 30.81
C SER A 128 -5.62 -3.00 31.18
N ASP A 129 -5.17 -2.02 30.40
CA ASP A 129 -5.38 -0.60 30.70
C ASP A 129 -6.80 -0.10 30.37
N ASN A 130 -7.55 -0.87 29.57
CA ASN A 130 -8.90 -0.52 29.14
C ASN A 130 -9.93 -1.50 29.70
N PRO A 131 -10.00 -1.76 31.03
CA PRO A 131 -10.84 -2.84 31.58
C PRO A 131 -12.33 -2.63 31.27
N LYS A 132 -12.80 -1.37 31.27
CA LYS A 132 -14.22 -1.02 31.07
C LYS A 132 -14.52 -0.40 29.70
N THR A 133 -13.51 -0.07 28.90
CA THR A 133 -13.63 0.65 27.61
C THR A 133 -13.13 -0.22 26.45
N GLN A 134 -13.22 0.29 25.22
CA GLN A 134 -12.59 -0.30 24.02
C GLN A 134 -12.95 -1.77 23.72
N LYS A 135 -14.19 -2.20 24.03
CA LYS A 135 -14.64 -3.60 23.91
C LYS A 135 -14.31 -4.24 22.55
N VAL A 136 -14.55 -3.53 21.45
CA VAL A 136 -14.27 -4.02 20.08
C VAL A 136 -12.78 -4.23 19.86
N LEU A 137 -11.95 -3.23 20.18
CA LEU A 137 -10.50 -3.32 20.01
C LEU A 137 -9.88 -4.38 20.91
N LYS A 138 -10.40 -4.60 22.13
CA LYS A 138 -9.94 -5.71 22.99
C LYS A 138 -10.23 -7.07 22.38
N LYS A 139 -11.43 -7.27 21.82
CA LYS A 139 -11.76 -8.50 21.09
C LYS A 139 -10.86 -8.71 19.87
N LYS A 140 -10.53 -7.64 19.14
CA LYS A 140 -9.54 -7.70 18.06
C LYS A 140 -8.16 -8.07 18.61
N SER A 141 -7.70 -7.42 19.68
CA SER A 141 -6.39 -7.65 20.30
C SER A 141 -6.18 -9.12 20.66
N LEU A 142 -7.19 -9.80 21.21
CA LEU A 142 -7.11 -11.24 21.50
C LEU A 142 -6.87 -12.07 20.24
N LYS A 143 -7.59 -11.79 19.14
CA LYS A 143 -7.34 -12.45 17.84
C LYS A 143 -5.98 -12.12 17.26
N GLU A 144 -5.51 -10.90 17.45
CA GLU A 144 -4.19 -10.50 16.96
C GLU A 144 -3.07 -11.21 17.72
N ILE A 145 -3.25 -11.45 19.02
CA ILE A 145 -2.36 -12.27 19.86
C ILE A 145 -2.34 -13.71 19.34
N GLU A 146 -3.50 -14.34 19.09
CA GLU A 146 -3.57 -15.67 18.46
C GLU A 146 -2.79 -15.71 17.12
N GLY A 147 -2.87 -14.63 16.33
CA GLY A 147 -2.08 -14.48 15.11
C GLY A 147 -0.57 -14.32 15.34
N CYS A 148 -0.14 -13.67 16.43
CA CYS A 148 1.28 -13.57 16.80
C CYS A 148 1.82 -14.93 17.25
N GLU A 149 1.03 -15.68 18.03
CA GLU A 149 1.35 -17.05 18.44
C GLU A 149 1.46 -17.98 17.24
N MET A 150 0.49 -17.91 16.31
CA MET A 150 0.54 -18.66 15.05
C MET A 150 1.82 -18.34 14.27
N ALA A 151 2.14 -17.06 14.07
CA ALA A 151 3.34 -16.67 13.35
C ALA A 151 4.63 -17.16 14.03
N THR A 152 4.69 -17.05 15.37
CA THR A 152 5.83 -17.54 16.16
C THR A 152 6.01 -19.05 16.01
N ASN A 153 4.93 -19.82 16.10
CA ASN A 153 4.96 -21.27 15.92
C ASN A 153 5.38 -21.65 14.50
N SER A 154 4.84 -20.99 13.48
CA SER A 154 5.24 -21.20 12.07
C SER A 154 6.70 -20.84 11.80
N MET A 155 7.31 -19.93 12.56
CA MET A 155 8.74 -19.64 12.47
C MET A 155 9.60 -20.73 13.13
N MET A 156 9.09 -21.40 14.16
CA MET A 156 9.78 -22.51 14.83
C MET A 156 9.68 -23.82 14.05
N ASP A 157 8.57 -24.03 13.35
CA ASP A 157 8.32 -25.20 12.48
C ASP A 157 7.85 -24.73 11.09
N PRO A 158 8.78 -24.24 10.24
CA PRO A 158 8.41 -23.73 8.93
C PRO A 158 7.98 -24.87 8.00
N GLU A 159 6.86 -24.66 7.31
CA GLU A 159 6.46 -25.57 6.23
C GLU A 159 7.56 -25.65 5.17
N ALA A 160 7.67 -26.82 4.51
CA ALA A 160 8.64 -27.06 3.43
C ALA A 160 8.24 -26.36 2.11
N VAL A 161 7.96 -25.05 2.19
CA VAL A 161 7.60 -24.19 1.07
C VAL A 161 8.67 -23.12 0.92
N THR A 162 9.15 -22.93 -0.32
CA THR A 162 10.06 -21.83 -0.63
C THR A 162 9.28 -20.75 -1.38
N VAL A 163 9.13 -19.58 -0.76
CA VAL A 163 8.60 -18.40 -1.43
C VAL A 163 9.78 -17.56 -1.91
N LYS A 164 9.90 -17.38 -3.23
CA LYS A 164 10.88 -16.50 -3.84
C LYS A 164 10.18 -15.34 -4.52
N ASN A 165 10.81 -14.17 -4.47
CA ASN A 165 10.42 -13.07 -5.32
C ASN A 165 10.68 -13.46 -6.79
N ALA A 166 9.67 -13.32 -7.66
CA ALA A 166 9.71 -13.67 -9.09
C ALA A 166 10.62 -12.78 -9.96
N GLY A 167 11.34 -11.84 -9.34
CA GLY A 167 12.34 -10.98 -9.95
C GLY A 167 11.79 -9.62 -10.38
N PRO A 168 12.69 -8.69 -10.73
CA PRO A 168 12.36 -7.28 -10.95
C PRO A 168 11.50 -7.02 -12.21
N ASN A 169 11.26 -8.05 -13.04
CA ASN A 169 10.45 -7.92 -14.25
C ASN A 169 8.93 -7.99 -13.98
N VAL A 170 8.53 -8.57 -12.84
CA VAL A 170 7.11 -8.72 -12.44
C VAL A 170 6.85 -8.42 -10.95
N ASN A 171 7.91 -8.19 -10.18
CA ASN A 171 7.90 -7.66 -8.80
C ASN A 171 8.91 -6.50 -8.74
N SER A 172 8.69 -5.48 -9.55
CA SER A 172 9.53 -4.30 -9.57
C SER A 172 9.24 -3.40 -8.35
N ALA A 173 9.93 -2.26 -8.26
CA ALA A 173 9.59 -1.23 -7.27
C ALA A 173 8.31 -0.45 -7.64
N TYR A 174 7.72 -0.69 -8.82
CA TYR A 174 6.54 0.00 -9.30
C TYR A 174 5.26 -0.57 -8.69
N THR A 175 4.19 0.22 -8.73
CA THR A 175 2.85 -0.29 -8.43
C THR A 175 2.46 -1.30 -9.51
N GLU A 176 2.43 -2.56 -9.12
CA GLU A 176 2.02 -3.72 -9.92
C GLU A 176 0.81 -4.39 -9.25
N SER A 177 -0.21 -4.74 -10.04
CA SER A 177 -1.45 -5.30 -9.50
C SER A 177 -2.07 -6.38 -10.38
N ALA A 178 -2.89 -7.20 -9.74
CA ALA A 178 -3.70 -8.26 -10.33
C ALA A 178 -2.93 -9.15 -11.32
N PRO A 179 -1.91 -9.89 -10.84
CA PRO A 179 -1.25 -10.89 -11.66
C PRO A 179 -2.25 -11.98 -12.06
N TYR A 180 -2.34 -12.26 -13.36
CA TYR A 180 -3.16 -13.29 -13.96
C TYR A 180 -2.28 -14.23 -14.81
N PRO A 181 -2.15 -15.52 -14.44
CA PRO A 181 -1.39 -16.48 -15.22
C PRO A 181 -2.05 -16.73 -16.60
N LEU A 182 -1.29 -16.50 -17.67
CA LEU A 182 -1.67 -16.86 -19.04
C LEU A 182 -1.14 -18.27 -19.34
N GLY A 183 -1.90 -19.25 -18.87
CA GLY A 183 -1.44 -20.64 -18.79
C GLY A 183 -0.14 -20.76 -18.00
N ASP A 184 0.72 -21.68 -18.40
CA ASP A 184 2.00 -21.91 -17.72
C ASP A 184 3.15 -21.04 -18.25
N SER A 185 2.89 -20.18 -19.23
CA SER A 185 3.94 -19.57 -20.06
C SER A 185 4.16 -18.08 -19.85
N ALA A 186 3.19 -17.36 -19.30
CA ALA A 186 3.26 -15.91 -19.16
C ALA A 186 2.39 -15.41 -18.00
N LEU A 187 2.65 -14.18 -17.59
CA LEU A 187 1.91 -13.45 -16.58
C LEU A 187 1.38 -12.15 -17.19
N LEU A 188 0.07 -11.96 -17.13
CA LEU A 188 -0.59 -10.68 -17.38
C LEU A 188 -0.68 -9.93 -16.05
N PHE A 189 -0.38 -8.64 -16.03
CA PHE A 189 -0.51 -7.81 -14.83
C PHE A 189 -0.66 -6.35 -15.23
N SER A 190 -1.05 -5.51 -14.28
CA SER A 190 -1.25 -4.07 -14.50
C SER A 190 -0.16 -3.28 -13.79
N THR A 191 0.37 -2.22 -14.40
CA THR A 191 1.37 -1.37 -13.75
C THR A 191 1.42 0.03 -14.34
N MET A 192 1.81 1.00 -13.52
CA MET A 192 2.09 2.38 -13.96
C MET A 192 3.54 2.57 -14.47
N ARG A 193 4.44 1.58 -14.26
CA ARG A 193 5.89 1.61 -14.59
C ARG A 193 6.59 2.97 -14.40
N GLN A 194 6.36 3.63 -13.26
CA GLN A 194 7.05 4.86 -12.91
C GLN A 194 7.49 4.84 -11.43
N ASN A 195 8.72 5.35 -11.19
CA ASN A 195 9.29 5.53 -9.85
C ASN A 195 9.36 7.02 -9.45
N ASP A 196 8.90 7.91 -10.34
CA ASP A 196 8.97 9.35 -10.12
C ASP A 196 7.69 9.83 -9.44
N LEU A 197 7.84 10.82 -8.55
CA LEU A 197 6.71 11.52 -7.95
C LEU A 197 5.94 12.21 -9.08
N VAL A 198 4.74 11.73 -9.37
CA VAL A 198 3.83 12.38 -10.31
C VAL A 198 3.20 13.57 -9.58
N GLU A 199 3.71 14.77 -9.82
CA GLU A 199 2.83 15.94 -9.74
C GLU A 199 1.77 15.73 -10.81
N VAL A 200 0.48 15.78 -10.41
CA VAL A 200 -0.65 15.66 -11.32
C VAL A 200 -0.69 16.91 -12.21
N ASP A 201 0.24 17.00 -13.16
CA ASP A 201 0.26 17.96 -14.25
C ASP A 201 -0.48 17.32 -15.43
N LYS A 202 -1.57 17.98 -15.84
CA LYS A 202 -2.41 17.58 -16.98
C LYS A 202 -1.62 17.36 -18.27
N LYS A 203 -0.39 17.88 -18.37
CA LYS A 203 0.47 17.77 -19.57
C LYS A 203 1.23 16.44 -19.72
N LYS A 204 1.27 15.57 -18.71
CA LYS A 204 2.00 14.28 -18.78
C LYS A 204 1.11 13.05 -18.50
N ARG A 205 -0.18 13.13 -18.84
CA ARG A 205 -1.20 12.14 -18.43
C ARG A 205 -0.90 10.70 -18.84
N GLU A 206 -0.49 10.47 -20.08
CA GLU A 206 -0.11 9.15 -20.59
C GLU A 206 0.94 8.47 -19.71
N SER A 207 1.88 9.26 -19.20
CA SER A 207 3.05 8.72 -18.51
C SER A 207 2.70 8.04 -17.19
N TYR A 208 1.61 8.43 -16.51
CA TYR A 208 1.21 7.85 -15.23
C TYR A 208 0.00 6.91 -15.32
N MET A 209 -0.57 6.67 -16.50
CA MET A 209 -1.67 5.70 -16.64
C MET A 209 -1.17 4.28 -16.39
N SER A 210 -1.96 3.47 -15.69
CA SER A 210 -1.66 2.05 -15.56
C SER A 210 -2.08 1.32 -16.84
N HIS A 211 -1.23 0.39 -17.27
CA HIS A 211 -1.47 -0.45 -18.43
C HIS A 211 -1.31 -1.92 -18.09
N PHE A 212 -2.04 -2.76 -18.83
CA PHE A 212 -1.77 -4.19 -18.90
C PHE A 212 -0.44 -4.45 -19.61
N MET A 213 0.37 -5.25 -18.94
CA MET A 213 1.66 -5.73 -19.37
C MET A 213 1.65 -7.26 -19.35
N VAL A 214 2.42 -7.87 -20.25
CA VAL A 214 2.65 -9.31 -20.28
C VAL A 214 4.14 -9.61 -20.17
N ALA A 215 4.49 -10.48 -19.23
CA ALA A 215 5.85 -11.03 -19.10
C ALA A 215 5.81 -12.52 -19.37
N LYS A 216 6.66 -13.01 -20.28
CA LYS A 216 6.79 -14.44 -20.56
C LYS A 216 7.76 -15.08 -19.58
N LYS A 217 7.55 -16.34 -19.23
CA LYS A 217 8.52 -17.11 -18.45
C LYS A 217 9.78 -17.33 -19.27
N GLN A 218 10.93 -17.21 -18.61
CA GLN A 218 12.22 -17.52 -19.20
C GLN A 218 12.34 -19.03 -19.45
N LYS A 219 12.74 -19.44 -20.66
CA LYS A 219 12.82 -20.87 -21.04
C LYS A 219 14.15 -21.55 -20.73
N TYR A 220 15.22 -20.78 -20.53
CA TYR A 220 16.59 -21.29 -20.42
C TYR A 220 17.29 -20.77 -19.15
N THR A 221 16.67 -21.01 -18.00
CA THR A 221 17.16 -20.61 -16.69
C THR A 221 16.83 -21.66 -15.65
N ASN A 222 17.64 -21.71 -14.59
CA ASN A 222 17.46 -22.61 -13.46
C ASN A 222 16.44 -22.06 -12.45
N GLU A 223 16.02 -20.81 -12.59
CA GLU A 223 15.01 -20.20 -11.72
C GLU A 223 13.61 -20.45 -12.28
N VAL A 224 12.85 -21.30 -11.60
CA VAL A 224 11.42 -21.53 -11.85
C VAL A 224 10.66 -20.23 -11.64
N ASP A 225 9.66 -19.97 -12.49
CA ASP A 225 8.81 -18.76 -12.43
C ASP A 225 9.60 -17.44 -12.44
N SER A 226 10.66 -17.41 -13.25
CA SER A 226 11.35 -16.20 -13.65
C SER A 226 10.80 -15.68 -14.98
N PHE A 227 10.78 -14.36 -15.13
CA PHE A 227 10.09 -13.69 -16.23
C PHE A 227 11.03 -12.82 -17.05
N GLU A 228 10.80 -12.76 -18.36
CA GLU A 228 11.43 -11.82 -19.28
C GLU A 228 10.91 -10.39 -19.04
N TRP A 229 11.55 -9.40 -19.68
CA TRP A 229 11.09 -8.02 -19.60
C TRP A 229 9.65 -7.88 -20.10
N PRO A 230 8.76 -7.23 -19.33
CA PRO A 230 7.36 -7.14 -19.70
C PRO A 230 7.13 -6.18 -20.87
N LEU A 231 6.25 -6.59 -21.77
CA LEU A 231 5.81 -5.82 -22.93
C LEU A 231 4.35 -5.38 -22.76
N LYS A 232 3.96 -4.25 -23.38
CA LYS A 232 2.56 -3.79 -23.36
C LYS A 232 1.68 -4.88 -23.94
N PHE A 233 0.64 -5.26 -23.21
CA PHE A 233 -0.32 -6.26 -23.67
C PHE A 233 -1.18 -5.62 -24.78
N LYS A 234 -1.16 -6.24 -25.97
CA LYS A 234 -1.80 -5.71 -27.19
C LYS A 234 -2.96 -6.56 -27.70
N ASP A 235 -3.18 -7.74 -27.14
CA ASP A 235 -4.31 -8.56 -27.51
C ASP A 235 -5.60 -7.90 -27.00
N GLY A 236 -6.49 -7.50 -27.91
CA GLY A 236 -7.75 -6.81 -27.64
C GLY A 236 -7.70 -5.31 -27.39
N ASP A 237 -6.54 -4.66 -27.53
CA ASP A 237 -6.35 -3.20 -27.39
C ASP A 237 -7.01 -2.58 -26.14
N PHE A 238 -6.97 -3.29 -25.02
CA PHE A 238 -7.63 -2.88 -23.77
C PHE A 238 -7.00 -1.66 -23.08
N ASN A 239 -5.76 -1.35 -23.44
CA ASN A 239 -4.98 -0.29 -22.82
C ASN A 239 -5.46 1.11 -23.24
N SER A 240 -5.29 2.09 -22.37
CA SER A 240 -5.67 3.48 -22.65
C SER A 240 -4.66 4.44 -22.06
N ASP A 241 -4.28 5.46 -22.82
CA ASP A 241 -3.38 6.52 -22.36
C ASP A 241 -4.14 7.68 -21.67
N LYS A 242 -5.46 7.52 -21.47
CA LYS A 242 -6.36 8.52 -20.89
C LYS A 242 -6.93 8.14 -19.52
N VAL A 243 -6.99 6.85 -19.22
CA VAL A 243 -7.57 6.29 -17.99
C VAL A 243 -6.69 5.14 -17.50
N HIS A 244 -6.69 4.92 -16.18
CA HIS A 244 -5.99 3.77 -15.61
C HIS A 244 -6.70 2.48 -16.03
N ILE A 245 -5.94 1.56 -16.61
CA ILE A 245 -6.40 0.22 -16.94
C ILE A 245 -5.77 -0.77 -15.96
N GLY A 246 -6.57 -1.70 -15.44
CA GLY A 246 -6.01 -2.78 -14.65
C GLY A 246 -7.00 -3.85 -14.23
N ASN A 247 -6.54 -4.73 -13.35
CA ASN A 247 -7.32 -5.78 -12.70
C ASN A 247 -8.07 -6.67 -13.71
N GLY A 248 -7.30 -7.30 -14.60
CA GLY A 248 -7.80 -8.15 -15.68
C GLY A 248 -8.00 -9.59 -15.24
N THR A 249 -9.07 -10.22 -15.70
CA THR A 249 -9.34 -11.66 -15.50
C THR A 249 -10.18 -12.23 -16.63
N TYR A 250 -9.95 -13.49 -16.98
CA TYR A 250 -10.71 -14.18 -18.02
C TYR A 250 -11.83 -15.04 -17.43
N SER A 251 -12.90 -15.25 -18.21
CA SER A 251 -13.87 -16.31 -17.94
C SER A 251 -13.23 -17.70 -18.00
N PRO A 252 -13.83 -18.71 -17.34
CA PRO A 252 -13.56 -20.11 -17.66
C PRO A 252 -13.83 -20.36 -19.15
N GLY A 253 -12.79 -20.69 -19.91
CA GLY A 253 -12.86 -20.85 -21.37
C GLY A 253 -12.18 -19.73 -22.17
N GLY A 254 -11.91 -18.58 -21.54
CA GLY A 254 -11.13 -17.49 -22.13
C GLY A 254 -11.85 -16.68 -23.21
N ASP A 255 -13.17 -16.84 -23.33
CA ASP A 255 -14.02 -16.15 -24.31
C ASP A 255 -14.51 -14.77 -23.83
N LEU A 256 -14.40 -14.47 -22.54
CA LEU A 256 -14.71 -13.18 -21.96
C LEU A 256 -13.49 -12.67 -21.18
N PHE A 257 -13.19 -11.39 -21.34
CA PHE A 257 -12.17 -10.70 -20.56
C PHE A 257 -12.80 -9.57 -19.77
N PHE A 258 -12.66 -9.63 -18.45
CA PHE A 258 -13.16 -8.64 -17.50
C PHE A 258 -12.00 -7.80 -17.00
N PHE A 259 -12.17 -6.48 -16.96
CA PHE A 259 -11.13 -5.58 -16.50
C PHE A 259 -11.71 -4.28 -15.98
N THR A 260 -10.89 -3.46 -15.36
CA THR A 260 -11.30 -2.20 -14.76
C THR A 260 -10.73 -1.02 -15.53
N LYS A 261 -11.56 0.00 -15.76
CA LYS A 261 -11.13 1.33 -16.20
C LYS A 261 -11.38 2.31 -15.05
N CYS A 262 -10.36 3.07 -14.66
CA CYS A 262 -10.49 4.09 -13.64
C CYS A 262 -10.22 5.49 -14.17
N SER A 263 -11.19 6.36 -13.98
CA SER A 263 -11.12 7.77 -14.38
C SER A 263 -10.93 8.64 -13.14
N GLU A 264 -10.05 9.62 -13.25
CA GLU A 264 -9.87 10.62 -12.20
C GLU A 264 -10.91 11.72 -12.37
N GLY A 265 -11.74 11.93 -11.34
CA GLY A 265 -12.66 13.07 -11.26
C GLY A 265 -11.99 14.33 -10.74
N ASP A 266 -12.73 15.44 -10.73
CA ASP A 266 -12.24 16.77 -10.31
C ASP A 266 -11.82 16.85 -8.82
N SER A 267 -12.26 15.90 -7.99
CA SER A 267 -11.98 15.85 -6.55
C SER A 267 -10.77 14.99 -6.15
N MET A 268 -9.86 14.68 -7.08
CA MET A 268 -8.77 13.68 -6.88
C MET A 268 -9.29 12.28 -6.50
N SER A 269 -10.58 12.02 -6.66
CA SER A 269 -11.19 10.72 -6.46
C SER A 269 -11.10 9.92 -7.76
N VAL A 270 -10.50 8.74 -7.66
CA VAL A 270 -10.43 7.77 -8.76
C VAL A 270 -11.68 6.90 -8.71
N GLU A 271 -12.55 7.02 -9.72
CA GLU A 271 -13.71 6.16 -9.88
C GLU A 271 -13.41 5.07 -10.90
N CYS A 272 -13.51 3.83 -10.45
CA CYS A 272 -13.27 2.63 -11.24
C CYS A 272 -14.60 1.94 -11.57
N LYS A 273 -14.70 1.45 -12.81
CA LYS A 273 -15.82 0.62 -13.26
C LYS A 273 -15.29 -0.63 -13.96
N ILE A 274 -16.03 -1.71 -13.85
CA ILE A 274 -15.73 -3.00 -14.49
C ILE A 274 -16.33 -3.04 -15.88
N TYR A 275 -15.50 -3.39 -16.85
CA TYR A 275 -15.84 -3.59 -18.25
C TYR A 275 -15.61 -5.05 -18.62
N MET A 276 -16.24 -5.46 -19.71
CA MET A 276 -16.09 -6.79 -20.29
C MET A 276 -15.94 -6.68 -21.81
N SER A 277 -15.06 -7.50 -22.37
CA SER A 277 -14.92 -7.70 -23.81
C SER A 277 -15.09 -9.18 -24.13
N LYS A 278 -15.68 -9.48 -25.29
CA LYS A 278 -15.95 -10.84 -25.76
C LYS A 278 -15.00 -11.20 -26.89
N PHE A 279 -14.45 -12.41 -26.87
CA PHE A 279 -13.71 -12.95 -27.98
C PHE A 279 -14.67 -13.57 -28.98
N GLU A 280 -14.87 -12.90 -30.12
CA GLU A 280 -15.76 -13.33 -31.18
C GLU A 280 -15.00 -13.54 -32.48
N LYS A 281 -15.18 -14.71 -33.11
CA LYS A 281 -14.54 -15.12 -34.36
C LYS A 281 -13.01 -15.16 -34.30
N SER A 282 -12.37 -14.00 -34.41
CA SER A 282 -10.91 -13.84 -34.51
C SER A 282 -10.38 -12.63 -33.72
N GLY A 283 -11.21 -11.99 -32.89
CA GLY A 283 -10.81 -10.80 -32.15
C GLY A 283 -11.72 -10.47 -30.98
N TRP A 284 -11.26 -9.53 -30.16
CA TRP A 284 -12.00 -9.01 -29.02
C TRP A 284 -13.00 -7.92 -29.46
N SER A 285 -14.19 -7.91 -28.86
CA SER A 285 -15.17 -6.84 -29.02
C SER A 285 -14.70 -5.56 -28.33
N ASP A 286 -15.36 -4.44 -28.64
CA ASP A 286 -15.23 -3.25 -27.81
C ASP A 286 -15.63 -3.56 -26.36
N ALA A 287 -15.00 -2.83 -25.43
CA ALA A 287 -15.22 -3.01 -24.00
C ALA A 287 -16.57 -2.43 -23.58
N GLU A 288 -17.48 -3.31 -23.16
CA GLU A 288 -18.80 -2.99 -22.67
C GLU A 288 -18.77 -2.72 -21.16
N LEU A 289 -19.39 -1.63 -20.72
CA LEU A 289 -19.57 -1.34 -19.29
C LEU A 289 -20.56 -2.36 -18.71
N LEU A 290 -20.19 -3.06 -17.64
CA LEU A 290 -21.11 -3.97 -16.97
C LEU A 290 -22.18 -3.20 -16.20
N GLY A 291 -23.40 -3.72 -16.22
CA GLY A 291 -24.58 -3.04 -15.70
C GLY A 291 -24.80 -3.18 -14.19
N GLU A 292 -26.08 -3.08 -13.83
CA GLU A 292 -26.55 -3.12 -12.44
C GLU A 292 -26.14 -4.42 -11.72
N GLY A 293 -25.85 -4.31 -10.43
CA GLY A 293 -25.33 -5.38 -9.57
C GLY A 293 -23.81 -5.52 -9.54
N ILE A 294 -23.11 -4.98 -10.55
CA ILE A 294 -21.63 -5.04 -10.65
C ILE A 294 -20.99 -3.67 -10.44
N ASN A 295 -21.55 -2.65 -11.08
CA ASN A 295 -21.01 -1.28 -11.03
C ASN A 295 -21.84 -0.33 -10.16
N ASP A 296 -22.60 -0.90 -9.21
CA ASP A 296 -23.54 -0.18 -8.36
C ASP A 296 -22.82 0.55 -7.23
N GLY A 297 -22.90 1.88 -7.24
CA GLY A 297 -22.38 2.74 -6.18
C GLY A 297 -20.86 2.73 -6.07
N GLY A 298 -20.27 3.94 -5.98
CA GLY A 298 -18.83 4.08 -5.75
C GLY A 298 -17.94 3.42 -6.81
N SER A 299 -16.74 3.05 -6.37
CA SER A 299 -15.64 2.55 -7.20
C SER A 299 -15.54 1.04 -7.13
N ASN A 300 -15.60 0.36 -8.28
CA ASN A 300 -15.58 -1.10 -8.42
C ASN A 300 -14.32 -1.53 -9.16
N THR A 301 -13.47 -2.33 -8.50
CA THR A 301 -12.05 -2.42 -8.85
C THR A 301 -11.53 -3.81 -9.16
N ASN A 302 -12.11 -4.89 -8.65
CA ASN A 302 -11.49 -6.22 -8.72
C ASN A 302 -12.47 -7.26 -9.27
N PRO A 303 -12.63 -7.39 -10.60
CA PRO A 303 -13.42 -8.46 -11.16
C PRO A 303 -12.83 -9.82 -10.76
N CYS A 304 -13.70 -10.73 -10.35
CA CYS A 304 -13.36 -12.12 -10.09
C CYS A 304 -14.44 -12.99 -10.71
N VAL A 305 -14.04 -13.95 -11.54
CA VAL A 305 -14.97 -14.87 -12.19
C VAL A 305 -14.90 -16.21 -11.46
N ALA A 306 -16.05 -16.65 -10.95
CA ALA A 306 -16.20 -17.96 -10.34
C ALA A 306 -17.15 -18.82 -11.19
N LYS A 307 -16.82 -20.10 -11.33
CA LYS A 307 -17.73 -21.08 -11.92
C LYS A 307 -18.69 -21.54 -10.83
N VAL A 308 -19.98 -21.26 -11.00
CA VAL A 308 -21.03 -21.84 -10.15
C VAL A 308 -21.45 -23.15 -10.79
N GLY A 309 -21.21 -24.25 -10.06
CA GLY A 309 -21.63 -25.61 -10.44
C GLY A 309 -23.01 -25.95 -9.90
#